data_AF-A0A4Y2IRB0-F1
#
_entry.id   AF-A0A4Y2IRB0-F1
#
_cell.length_a   1.000
_cell.length_b   1.000
_cell.length_c   1.000
_cell.angle_alpha   90.00
_cell.angle_beta   90.00
_cell.angle_gamma   90.00
#
_symmetry.space_group_name_H-M   'P 1'
#
loop_
_entity.id
_entity.type
_entity.pdbx_description
1 polymer ?
#
loop_
_entity_poly.entity_id
_entity_poly.type
_entity_poly.pdbx_seq_one_letter_code
_entity_poly.pdbx_strand_id
1 'polypeptide(L)'
;MSAPMDKEEKALDMVVEALINRCQDLKNIISSFIMKLENENLSWPHVLDNFALISGQVNTVLKILRNEKTPPLRNRVLLPLLLNPDRDEELAKMTENRVQAFNHEIVPDYLRTKPDPEIEAREQQFVLKSHSMPMDMAQKQITAITKIVNNILDTVKGNRDAWENDSGQRASATQTSSLADTSALICAITVGKGLKPTTGSPKGQPTNPQPPPQQPTRPASGGKVPSGIKTNIKSAGSMHPYAR
;
A
#
# COMPACT_ATOMS: atom_id res chain seq x y z
N MET A 1 -38.49 -33.82 -3.04
CA MET A 1 -38.37 -32.37 -3.34
C MET A 1 -37.52 -31.65 -2.28
N SER A 2 -36.44 -32.28 -1.80
CA SER A 2 -35.71 -31.93 -0.56
C SER A 2 -34.28 -31.39 -0.77
N ALA A 3 -33.71 -31.51 -1.96
CA ALA A 3 -32.32 -31.11 -2.23
C ALA A 3 -31.96 -29.59 -2.11
N PRO A 4 -32.85 -28.61 -2.37
CA PRO A 4 -32.46 -27.20 -2.29
C PRO A 4 -32.40 -26.68 -0.84
N MET A 5 -33.17 -27.25 0.08
CA MET A 5 -33.22 -26.83 1.49
C MET A 5 -31.94 -27.22 2.24
N ASP A 6 -31.45 -28.45 2.04
CA ASP A 6 -30.19 -28.94 2.64
C ASP A 6 -28.96 -28.12 2.20
N LYS A 7 -28.97 -27.59 0.97
CA LYS A 7 -27.87 -26.78 0.45
C LYS A 7 -27.85 -25.38 1.08
N GLU A 8 -29.02 -24.79 1.30
CA GLU A 8 -29.14 -23.48 1.92
C GLU A 8 -28.84 -23.51 3.42
N GLU A 9 -29.23 -24.59 4.10
CA GLU A 9 -28.90 -24.83 5.51
C GLU A 9 -27.38 -25.00 5.71
N LYS A 10 -26.74 -25.85 4.91
CA LYS A 10 -25.26 -25.98 4.94
C LYS A 10 -24.54 -24.67 4.64
N ALA A 11 -25.06 -23.88 3.70
CA ALA A 11 -24.49 -22.56 3.40
C ALA A 11 -24.67 -21.58 4.57
N LEU A 12 -25.79 -21.65 5.30
CA LEU A 12 -26.00 -20.87 6.51
C LEU A 12 -24.97 -21.26 7.58
N ASP A 13 -24.84 -22.56 7.87
CA ASP A 13 -23.93 -23.04 8.91
C ASP A 13 -22.50 -22.60 8.66
N MET A 14 -22.04 -22.71 7.41
CA MET A 14 -20.71 -22.21 7.00
C MET A 14 -20.55 -20.70 7.23
N VAL A 15 -21.58 -19.90 6.95
CA VAL A 15 -21.54 -18.45 7.15
C VAL A 15 -21.56 -18.12 8.65
N VAL A 16 -22.38 -18.80 9.44
CA VAL A 16 -22.47 -18.60 10.89
C VAL A 16 -21.15 -18.96 11.55
N GLU A 17 -20.55 -20.10 11.20
CA GLU A 17 -19.23 -20.49 11.70
C GLU A 17 -18.15 -19.47 11.31
N ALA A 18 -18.16 -18.99 10.06
CA ALA A 18 -17.25 -17.95 9.61
C ALA A 18 -17.44 -16.64 10.39
N LEU A 19 -18.69 -16.23 10.68
CA LEU A 19 -19.00 -15.05 11.48
C LEU A 19 -18.53 -15.21 12.94
N ILE A 20 -18.76 -16.37 13.56
CA ILE A 20 -18.29 -16.68 14.92
C ILE A 20 -16.77 -16.52 14.99
N ASN A 21 -16.04 -17.14 14.05
CA ASN A 21 -14.58 -17.05 14.00
C ASN A 21 -14.09 -15.60 13.84
N ARG A 22 -14.72 -14.79 12.98
CA ARG A 22 -14.34 -13.37 12.83
C ARG A 22 -14.70 -12.51 14.03
N CYS A 23 -15.81 -12.78 14.70
CA CYS A 23 -16.16 -12.10 15.93
C CYS A 23 -15.18 -12.46 17.06
N GLN A 24 -14.68 -13.70 17.12
CA GLN A 24 -13.62 -14.11 18.05
C GLN A 24 -12.30 -13.39 17.75
N ASP A 25 -11.87 -13.33 16.48
CA ASP A 25 -10.68 -12.57 16.07
C ASP A 25 -10.78 -11.10 16.52
N LEU A 26 -11.92 -10.46 16.27
CA LEU A 26 -12.17 -9.06 16.65
C LEU A 26 -12.14 -8.89 18.17
N LYS A 27 -12.80 -9.79 18.92
CA LYS A 27 -12.78 -9.80 20.38
C LYS A 27 -11.35 -9.87 20.91
N ASN A 28 -10.55 -10.81 20.41
CA ASN A 28 -9.17 -11.01 20.86
C ASN A 28 -8.30 -9.78 20.62
N ILE A 29 -8.49 -9.09 19.48
CA ILE A 29 -7.75 -7.87 19.17
C ILE A 29 -8.17 -6.72 20.08
N ILE A 30 -9.46 -6.56 20.36
CA ILE A 30 -9.96 -5.54 21.30
C ILE A 30 -9.42 -5.82 22.70
N SER A 31 -9.53 -7.06 23.20
CA SER A 31 -9.01 -7.44 24.50
C SER A 31 -7.50 -7.20 24.62
N SER A 32 -6.72 -7.57 23.59
CA SER A 32 -5.28 -7.31 23.56
C SER A 32 -4.98 -5.81 23.58
N PHE A 33 -5.76 -5.01 22.86
CA PHE A 33 -5.57 -3.57 22.84
C PHE A 33 -5.91 -2.91 24.18
N ILE A 34 -7.01 -3.33 24.84
CA ILE A 34 -7.35 -2.88 26.19
C ILE A 34 -6.22 -3.21 27.17
N MET A 35 -5.72 -4.45 27.14
CA MET A 35 -4.59 -4.84 28.01
C MET A 35 -3.35 -3.98 27.77
N LYS A 36 -3.03 -3.63 26.51
CA LYS A 36 -1.89 -2.75 26.22
C LYS A 36 -2.14 -1.32 26.72
N LEU A 37 -3.36 -0.80 26.58
CA LEU A 37 -3.71 0.53 27.10
C LEU A 37 -3.62 0.62 28.62
N GLU A 38 -3.97 -0.46 29.33
CA GLU A 38 -3.96 -0.50 30.78
C GLU A 38 -2.55 -0.69 31.36
N ASN A 39 -1.68 -1.46 30.68
CA ASN A 39 -0.39 -1.88 31.21
C ASN A 39 0.81 -1.15 30.60
N GLU A 40 0.69 -0.56 29.41
CA GLU A 40 1.80 0.06 28.69
C GLU A 40 1.52 1.55 28.44
N ASN A 41 2.58 2.37 28.50
CA ASN A 41 2.48 3.77 28.10
C ASN A 41 2.64 3.88 26.58
N LEU A 42 1.56 3.64 25.84
CA LEU A 42 1.56 3.58 24.38
C LEU A 42 1.79 4.97 23.75
N SER A 43 2.65 5.03 22.73
CA SER A 43 2.75 6.22 21.88
C SER A 43 1.60 6.27 20.87
N TRP A 44 1.21 7.49 20.47
CA TRP A 44 0.09 7.72 19.55
C TRP A 44 0.16 6.92 18.23
N PRO A 45 1.34 6.75 17.58
CA PRO A 45 1.44 5.89 16.39
C PRO A 45 1.02 4.44 16.65
N HIS A 46 1.43 3.85 17.77
CA HIS A 46 1.02 2.49 18.13
C HIS A 46 -0.48 2.40 18.39
N VAL A 47 -1.08 3.43 19.00
CA VAL A 47 -2.53 3.50 19.17
C VAL A 47 -3.23 3.50 17.81
N LEU A 48 -2.77 4.32 16.86
CA LEU A 48 -3.31 4.37 15.50
C LEU A 48 -3.19 3.04 14.75
N ASP A 49 -2.06 2.34 14.89
CA ASP A 49 -1.87 1.02 14.29
C ASP A 49 -2.87 -0.01 14.82
N ASN A 50 -3.13 -0.01 16.13
CA ASN A 50 -4.15 -0.88 16.73
C ASN A 50 -5.57 -0.51 16.26
N PHE A 51 -5.89 0.79 16.12
CA PHE A 51 -7.16 1.23 15.54
C PHE A 51 -7.31 0.81 14.06
N ALA A 52 -6.24 0.90 13.27
CA ALA A 52 -6.24 0.44 11.89
C ALA A 52 -6.48 -1.08 11.80
N LEU A 53 -5.89 -1.85 12.71
CA LEU A 53 -6.12 -3.29 12.82
C LEU A 53 -7.58 -3.63 13.16
N ILE A 54 -8.15 -2.97 14.18
CA ILE A 54 -9.57 -3.14 14.57
C ILE A 54 -10.49 -2.79 13.39
N SER A 55 -10.24 -1.66 12.73
CA SER A 55 -10.99 -1.24 11.54
C SER A 55 -10.91 -2.27 10.40
N GLY A 56 -9.74 -2.86 10.19
CA GLY A 56 -9.55 -3.94 9.22
C GLY A 56 -10.37 -5.20 9.53
N GLN A 57 -10.46 -5.59 10.80
CA GLN A 57 -11.26 -6.74 11.23
C GLN A 57 -12.77 -6.48 11.12
N VAL A 58 -13.24 -5.30 11.52
CA VAL A 58 -14.64 -4.89 11.33
C VAL A 58 -15.02 -4.93 9.85
N ASN A 59 -14.15 -4.42 8.97
CA ASN A 59 -14.36 -4.50 7.52
C ASN A 59 -14.41 -5.95 7.01
N THR A 60 -13.67 -6.87 7.63
CA THR A 60 -13.69 -8.29 7.26
C THR A 60 -15.04 -8.93 7.64
N VAL A 61 -15.59 -8.61 8.81
CA VAL A 61 -16.95 -9.03 9.21
C VAL A 61 -17.99 -8.47 8.22
N LEU A 62 -17.89 -7.18 7.89
CA LEU A 62 -18.79 -6.54 6.92
C LEU A 62 -18.72 -7.18 5.53
N LYS A 63 -17.54 -7.61 5.08
CA LYS A 63 -17.37 -8.31 3.79
C LYS A 63 -18.11 -9.65 3.78
N ILE A 64 -18.13 -10.39 4.89
CA ILE A 64 -18.90 -11.65 4.99
C ILE A 64 -20.40 -11.37 4.90
N LEU A 65 -20.88 -10.36 5.63
CA LEU A 65 -22.29 -9.98 5.65
C LEU A 65 -22.78 -9.45 4.29
N ARG A 66 -21.91 -8.78 3.52
CA ARG A 66 -22.22 -8.24 2.18
C ARG A 66 -21.97 -9.24 1.05
N ASN A 67 -21.46 -10.42 1.33
CA ASN A 67 -21.14 -11.41 0.32
C ASN A 67 -22.44 -11.96 -0.32
N GLU A 68 -22.49 -12.03 -1.64
CA GLU A 68 -23.64 -12.58 -2.37
C GLU A 68 -23.88 -14.07 -2.09
N LYS A 69 -22.83 -14.80 -1.68
CA LYS A 69 -22.93 -16.21 -1.26
C LYS A 69 -23.56 -16.37 0.12
N THR A 70 -23.70 -15.29 0.88
CA THR A 70 -24.32 -15.31 2.21
C THR A 70 -25.83 -15.38 2.05
N PRO A 71 -26.50 -16.42 2.60
CA PRO A 71 -27.96 -16.47 2.61
C PRO A 71 -28.54 -15.19 3.25
N PRO A 72 -29.70 -14.70 2.79
CA PRO A 72 -30.28 -13.46 3.31
C PRO A 72 -30.70 -13.62 4.78
N LEU A 73 -29.79 -13.26 5.69
CA LEU A 73 -29.99 -13.36 7.14
C LEU A 73 -31.20 -12.53 7.61
N ARG A 74 -31.51 -11.42 6.92
CA ARG A 74 -32.67 -10.56 7.20
C ARG A 74 -34.02 -11.28 7.08
N ASN A 75 -34.08 -12.39 6.33
CA ASN A 75 -35.30 -13.17 6.14
C ASN A 75 -35.47 -14.24 7.24
N ARG A 76 -34.52 -14.35 8.17
CA ARG A 76 -34.52 -15.34 9.25
C ARG A 76 -34.67 -14.64 10.59
N VAL A 77 -35.44 -15.25 11.48
CA VAL A 77 -35.68 -14.75 12.84
C VAL A 77 -35.06 -15.73 13.81
N LEU A 78 -34.35 -15.21 14.80
CA LEU A 78 -33.82 -16.01 15.89
C LEU A 78 -34.84 -16.02 17.04
N LEU A 79 -35.27 -17.23 17.44
CA LEU A 79 -36.24 -17.43 18.51
C LEU A 79 -35.68 -18.48 19.48
N PRO A 80 -35.61 -18.19 20.80
CA PRO A 80 -35.32 -19.21 21.80
C PRO A 80 -36.38 -20.30 21.80
N LEU A 81 -35.95 -21.56 21.67
CA LEU A 81 -36.85 -22.71 21.74
C LEU A 81 -37.12 -23.14 23.19
N LEU A 82 -36.12 -23.00 24.06
CA LEU A 82 -36.18 -23.35 25.47
C LEU A 82 -35.33 -22.35 26.25
N LEU A 83 -35.83 -21.93 27.42
CA LEU A 83 -35.09 -21.15 28.39
C LEU A 83 -34.86 -22.01 29.63
N ASN A 84 -33.61 -22.11 30.06
CA ASN A 84 -33.21 -22.95 31.18
C ASN A 84 -32.48 -22.10 32.23
N PRO A 85 -32.97 -22.06 33.49
CA PRO A 85 -32.26 -21.41 34.58
C PRO A 85 -31.04 -22.20 35.09
N ASP A 86 -30.94 -23.49 34.75
CA ASP A 86 -29.82 -24.32 35.19
C ASP A 86 -28.52 -23.92 34.49
N ARG A 87 -27.41 -24.07 35.23
CA ARG A 87 -26.07 -23.77 34.72
C ARG A 87 -25.74 -24.70 33.55
N ASP A 88 -25.39 -24.08 32.43
CA ASP A 88 -24.90 -24.76 31.23
C ASP A 88 -23.38 -24.59 31.15
N GLU A 89 -22.64 -25.67 31.41
CA GLU A 89 -21.17 -25.67 31.38
C GLU A 89 -20.59 -25.47 29.97
N GLU A 90 -21.30 -25.92 28.93
CA GLU A 90 -20.84 -25.74 27.55
C GLU A 90 -20.97 -24.27 27.15
N LEU A 91 -22.12 -23.66 27.45
CA LEU A 91 -22.36 -22.23 27.24
C LEU A 91 -21.40 -21.36 28.07
N ALA A 92 -21.19 -21.71 29.34
CA ALA A 92 -20.23 -21.02 30.20
C ALA A 92 -18.81 -21.11 29.61
N LYS A 93 -18.39 -22.28 29.14
CA LYS A 93 -17.07 -22.45 28.52
C LYS A 93 -16.93 -21.63 27.24
N MET A 94 -17.92 -21.66 26.34
CA MET A 94 -17.90 -20.92 25.08
C MET A 94 -17.92 -19.41 25.27
N THR A 95 -18.56 -18.93 26.34
CA THR A 95 -18.70 -17.50 26.62
C THR A 95 -17.67 -16.97 27.61
N GLU A 96 -16.65 -17.77 27.97
CA GLU A 96 -15.63 -17.44 28.98
C GLU A 96 -16.26 -17.03 30.33
N ASN A 97 -17.25 -17.82 30.78
CA ASN A 97 -18.05 -17.63 31.98
C ASN A 97 -18.88 -16.34 32.03
N ARG A 98 -19.09 -15.66 30.89
CA ARG A 98 -19.96 -14.49 30.81
C ARG A 98 -21.45 -14.85 30.88
N VAL A 99 -21.83 -15.99 30.30
CA VAL A 99 -23.21 -16.51 30.35
C VAL A 99 -23.19 -17.87 31.03
N GLN A 100 -23.85 -17.96 32.19
CA GLN A 100 -23.89 -19.20 32.96
C GLN A 100 -25.12 -20.05 32.64
N ALA A 101 -26.23 -19.42 32.24
CA ALA A 101 -27.49 -20.05 31.90
C ALA A 101 -28.25 -19.16 30.91
N PHE A 102 -29.03 -19.77 30.00
CA PHE A 102 -29.87 -19.03 29.05
C PHE A 102 -31.30 -18.91 29.57
N ASN A 103 -31.51 -17.94 30.46
CA ASN A 103 -32.75 -17.76 31.23
C ASN A 103 -33.51 -16.48 30.85
N HIS A 104 -34.68 -16.26 31.46
CA HIS A 104 -35.53 -15.10 31.19
C HIS A 104 -34.91 -13.74 31.54
N GLU A 105 -33.87 -13.70 32.37
CA GLU A 105 -33.23 -12.46 32.78
C GLU A 105 -32.22 -11.98 31.73
N ILE A 106 -31.47 -12.90 31.13
CA ILE A 106 -30.40 -12.54 30.19
C ILE A 106 -30.85 -12.44 28.73
N VAL A 107 -31.92 -13.15 28.37
CA VAL A 107 -32.45 -13.17 26.99
C VAL A 107 -32.72 -11.77 26.44
N PRO A 108 -33.36 -10.85 27.18
CA PRO A 108 -33.59 -9.49 26.69
C PRO A 108 -32.31 -8.76 26.29
N ASP A 109 -31.21 -8.99 27.01
CA ASP A 109 -29.93 -8.32 26.75
C ASP A 109 -29.21 -8.92 25.54
N TYR A 110 -29.16 -10.26 25.45
CA TYR A 110 -28.44 -10.96 24.39
C TYR A 110 -29.20 -11.01 23.05
N LEU A 111 -30.52 -10.90 23.07
CA LEU A 111 -31.35 -10.82 21.85
C LEU A 111 -31.79 -9.39 21.51
N ARG A 112 -31.27 -8.39 22.22
CA ARG A 112 -31.59 -6.99 21.96
C ARG A 112 -31.16 -6.60 20.55
N THR A 113 -32.11 -6.15 19.74
CA THR A 113 -31.86 -5.55 18.41
C THR A 113 -31.93 -4.03 18.44
N LYS A 114 -32.40 -3.45 19.55
CA LYS A 114 -32.51 -2.00 19.74
C LYS A 114 -31.11 -1.38 19.94
N PRO A 115 -30.66 -0.44 19.09
CA PRO A 115 -29.36 0.21 19.23
C PRO A 115 -29.19 0.96 20.56
N ASP A 116 -27.95 1.40 20.83
CA ASP A 116 -27.67 2.23 21.99
C ASP A 116 -28.31 3.63 21.85
N PRO A 117 -28.74 4.26 22.96
CA PRO A 117 -29.44 5.54 22.91
C PRO A 117 -28.70 6.65 22.15
N GLU A 118 -27.37 6.68 22.24
CA GLU A 118 -26.54 7.66 21.52
C GLU A 118 -26.57 7.45 20.00
N ILE A 119 -26.62 6.19 19.56
CA ILE A 119 -26.72 5.81 18.16
C ILE A 119 -28.12 6.16 17.65
N GLU A 120 -29.17 5.86 18.42
CA GLU A 120 -30.56 6.21 18.08
C GLU A 120 -30.72 7.73 17.93
N ALA A 121 -30.18 8.51 18.87
CA ALA A 121 -30.23 9.97 18.78
C ALA A 121 -29.53 10.49 17.53
N ARG A 122 -28.38 9.91 17.17
CA ARG A 122 -27.64 10.28 15.95
C ARG A 122 -28.41 9.88 14.68
N GLU A 123 -29.02 8.71 14.67
CA GLU A 123 -29.87 8.26 13.56
C GLU A 123 -31.07 9.20 13.37
N GLN A 124 -31.76 9.58 14.45
CA GLN A 124 -32.86 10.54 14.41
C GLN A 124 -32.41 11.89 13.83
N GLN A 125 -31.22 12.37 14.16
CA GLN A 125 -30.67 13.58 13.54
C GLN A 125 -30.49 13.42 12.01
N PHE A 126 -30.02 12.26 11.54
CA PHE A 126 -29.89 12.00 10.11
C PHE A 126 -31.24 11.87 9.41
N VAL A 127 -32.22 11.24 10.07
CA VAL A 127 -33.59 11.15 9.56
C VAL A 127 -34.21 12.55 9.47
N LEU A 128 -34.06 13.40 10.48
CA LEU A 128 -34.56 14.79 10.41
C LEU A 128 -33.88 15.58 9.28
N LYS A 129 -32.57 15.41 9.11
CA LYS A 129 -31.82 16.02 8.00
C LYS A 129 -32.28 15.51 6.65
N SER A 130 -32.61 14.22 6.50
CA SER A 130 -33.07 13.67 5.22
C SER A 130 -34.44 14.25 4.81
N HIS A 131 -35.33 14.52 5.77
CA HIS A 131 -36.62 15.16 5.50
C HIS A 131 -36.51 16.65 5.11
N SER A 132 -35.37 17.29 5.36
CA SER A 132 -35.16 18.70 5.02
C SER A 132 -34.98 18.96 3.52
N MET A 133 -34.74 17.91 2.71
CA MET A 133 -34.46 18.03 1.27
C MET A 133 -35.40 17.14 0.45
N PRO A 134 -36.01 17.66 -0.64
CA PRO A 134 -36.79 16.84 -1.57
C PRO A 134 -35.93 15.76 -2.25
N MET A 135 -36.49 14.56 -2.41
CA MET A 135 -35.79 13.38 -2.96
C MET A 135 -35.17 13.63 -4.35
N ASP A 136 -35.86 14.36 -5.23
CA ASP A 136 -35.35 14.69 -6.59
C ASP A 136 -34.10 15.58 -6.55
N MET A 137 -34.07 16.56 -5.64
CA MET A 137 -32.89 17.41 -5.43
C MET A 137 -31.72 16.62 -4.85
N ALA A 138 -32.00 15.75 -3.87
CA ALA A 138 -30.99 14.89 -3.26
C ALA A 138 -30.35 13.95 -4.32
N GLN A 139 -31.14 13.35 -5.20
CA GLN A 139 -30.63 12.44 -6.24
C GLN A 139 -29.75 13.16 -7.27
N LYS A 140 -30.13 14.38 -7.68
CA LYS A 140 -29.31 15.24 -8.55
C LYS A 140 -27.99 15.58 -7.88
N GLN A 141 -28.03 15.94 -6.59
CA GLN A 141 -26.83 16.25 -5.81
C GLN A 141 -25.91 15.04 -5.64
N ILE A 142 -26.45 13.84 -5.35
CA ILE A 142 -25.69 12.59 -5.27
C ILE A 142 -24.97 12.35 -6.61
N THR A 143 -25.68 12.43 -7.72
CA THR A 143 -25.11 12.20 -9.05
C THR A 143 -24.00 13.18 -9.38
N ALA A 144 -24.18 14.47 -9.05
CA ALA A 144 -23.17 15.51 -9.23
C ALA A 144 -21.92 15.24 -8.38
N ILE A 145 -22.10 14.91 -7.09
CA ILE A 145 -20.98 14.60 -6.18
C ILE A 145 -20.25 13.34 -6.63
N THR A 146 -20.96 12.27 -6.99
CA THR A 146 -20.35 11.04 -7.51
C THR A 146 -19.52 11.31 -8.75
N LYS A 147 -19.99 12.19 -9.67
CA LYS A 147 -19.20 12.60 -10.84
C LYS A 147 -17.92 13.32 -10.46
N ILE A 148 -17.97 14.22 -9.47
CA ILE A 148 -16.79 14.95 -8.97
C ILE A 148 -15.80 13.97 -8.32
N VAL A 149 -16.28 13.08 -7.46
CA VAL A 149 -15.45 12.07 -6.78
C VAL A 149 -14.75 11.17 -7.80
N ASN A 150 -15.48 10.69 -8.80
CA ASN A 150 -14.89 9.85 -9.86
C ASN A 150 -13.85 10.62 -10.68
N ASN A 151 -14.10 11.89 -11.04
CA ASN A 151 -13.11 12.71 -11.76
C ASN A 151 -11.82 12.91 -10.93
N ILE A 152 -11.95 13.23 -9.65
CA ILE A 152 -10.79 13.36 -8.74
C ILE A 152 -10.05 12.02 -8.65
N LEU A 153 -10.78 10.90 -8.51
CA LEU A 153 -10.21 9.57 -8.44
C LEU A 153 -9.44 9.21 -9.73
N ASP A 154 -9.99 9.54 -10.90
CA ASP A 154 -9.36 9.30 -12.19
C ASP A 154 -8.10 10.18 -12.36
N THR A 155 -8.15 11.42 -11.90
CA THR A 155 -6.98 12.32 -11.88
C THR A 155 -5.86 11.76 -10.97
N VAL A 156 -6.22 11.27 -9.78
CA VAL A 156 -5.27 10.66 -8.84
C VAL A 156 -4.66 9.39 -9.44
N LYS A 157 -5.48 8.52 -10.03
CA LYS A 157 -5.00 7.30 -10.70
C LYS A 157 -4.10 7.62 -11.88
N GLY A 158 -4.48 8.55 -12.74
CA GLY A 158 -3.68 8.98 -13.89
C GLY A 158 -2.32 9.52 -13.48
N ASN A 159 -2.26 10.34 -12.42
CA ASN A 159 -1.00 10.84 -11.88
C ASN A 159 -0.13 9.74 -11.25
N ARG A 160 -0.75 8.79 -10.54
CA ARG A 160 -0.03 7.63 -9.99
C ARG A 160 0.58 6.77 -11.10
N ASP A 161 -0.20 6.45 -12.13
CA ASP A 161 0.25 5.63 -13.25
C ASP A 161 1.36 6.35 -14.05
N ALA A 162 1.29 7.68 -14.17
CA ALA A 162 2.36 8.49 -14.74
C ALA A 162 3.65 8.45 -13.90
N TRP A 163 3.56 8.50 -12.57
CA TRP A 163 4.72 8.36 -11.67
C TRP A 163 5.35 6.97 -11.69
N GLU A 164 4.53 5.91 -11.79
CA GLU A 164 5.02 4.53 -11.94
C GLU A 164 5.74 4.35 -13.29
N ASN A 165 5.21 4.94 -14.36
CA ASN A 165 5.82 4.91 -15.69
C ASN A 165 7.13 5.72 -15.80
N ASP A 166 7.21 6.91 -15.18
CA ASP A 166 8.45 7.72 -15.15
C ASP A 166 9.55 7.03 -14.32
N SER A 167 9.16 6.37 -13.22
CA SER A 167 10.08 5.57 -12.39
C SER A 167 10.65 4.37 -13.15
N GLY A 168 9.83 3.71 -13.99
CA GLY A 168 10.28 2.64 -14.89
C GLY A 168 11.20 3.12 -16.01
N GLN A 169 10.95 4.32 -16.56
CA GLN A 169 11.81 4.90 -17.59
C GLN A 169 13.21 5.28 -17.07
N ARG A 170 13.34 5.76 -15.81
CA ARG A 170 14.65 6.04 -15.20
C ARG A 170 15.54 4.81 -15.05
N ALA A 171 14.96 3.62 -14.89
CA ALA A 171 15.73 2.37 -14.85
C ALA A 171 16.27 1.96 -16.23
N SER A 172 15.63 2.44 -17.31
CA SER A 172 16.07 2.23 -18.71
C SER A 172 16.82 3.43 -19.31
N ALA A 173 16.99 4.51 -18.53
CA ALA A 173 17.69 5.70 -18.97
C ALA A 173 19.13 5.36 -19.36
N THR A 174 19.57 5.88 -20.51
CA THR A 174 20.91 5.61 -21.04
C THR A 174 21.95 6.03 -20.00
N GLN A 175 22.88 5.13 -19.66
CA GLN A 175 23.89 5.37 -18.63
C GLN A 175 24.67 6.68 -18.91
N THR A 176 24.39 7.70 -18.11
CA THR A 176 25.00 9.04 -18.26
C THR A 176 26.34 9.16 -17.52
N SER A 177 26.65 8.22 -16.63
CA SER A 177 27.92 8.15 -15.89
C SER A 177 28.35 6.71 -15.67
N SER A 178 29.61 6.40 -15.96
CA SER A 178 30.26 5.12 -15.67
C SER A 178 31.52 5.37 -14.84
N LEU A 179 31.58 4.77 -13.64
CA LEU A 179 32.74 4.90 -12.75
C LEU A 179 34.00 4.25 -13.36
N ALA A 180 33.82 3.18 -14.14
CA ALA A 180 34.89 2.50 -14.86
C ALA A 180 35.46 3.40 -15.97
N ASP A 181 34.59 4.03 -16.77
CA ASP A 181 35.00 4.96 -17.84
C ASP A 181 35.69 6.19 -17.24
N THR A 182 35.18 6.69 -16.11
CA THR A 182 35.78 7.81 -15.38
C THR A 182 37.19 7.45 -14.89
N SER A 183 37.36 6.27 -14.31
CA SER A 183 38.66 5.79 -13.84
C SER A 183 39.64 5.55 -15.00
N ALA A 184 39.15 5.07 -16.15
CA ALA A 184 39.96 4.87 -17.36
C ALA A 184 40.44 6.20 -17.95
N LEU A 185 39.58 7.21 -17.99
CA LEU A 185 39.95 8.57 -18.42
C LEU A 185 40.98 9.20 -17.46
N ILE A 186 40.81 9.05 -16.15
CA ILE A 186 41.78 9.52 -15.16
C ILE A 186 43.13 8.82 -15.36
N CYS A 187 43.15 7.51 -15.54
CA CYS A 187 44.41 6.78 -15.80
C CYS A 187 45.08 7.20 -17.11
N ALA A 188 44.31 7.53 -18.13
CA ALA A 188 44.83 8.02 -19.39
C ALA A 188 45.43 9.43 -19.28
N ILE A 189 44.80 10.30 -18.50
CA ILE A 189 45.30 11.67 -18.26
C ILE A 189 46.54 11.64 -17.35
N THR A 190 46.48 10.90 -16.25
CA THR A 190 47.54 10.91 -15.23
C THR A 190 48.74 10.06 -15.62
N VAL A 191 48.53 8.93 -16.29
CA VAL A 191 49.57 7.92 -16.56
C VAL A 191 49.78 7.68 -18.05
N GLY A 192 48.99 8.31 -18.93
CA GLY A 192 49.07 8.08 -20.39
C GLY A 192 48.54 6.72 -20.84
N LYS A 193 47.94 5.93 -19.93
CA LYS A 193 47.54 4.55 -20.17
C LYS A 193 46.40 4.50 -21.21
N GLY A 194 46.65 3.91 -22.38
CA GLY A 194 45.66 3.76 -23.46
C GLY A 194 45.75 4.81 -24.58
N LEU A 195 46.70 5.75 -24.50
CA LEU A 195 47.04 6.62 -25.64
C LEU A 195 47.99 5.86 -26.57
N LYS A 196 47.67 5.80 -27.86
CA LYS A 196 48.58 5.18 -28.85
C LYS A 196 49.80 6.10 -29.02
N PRO A 197 51.04 5.60 -28.85
CA PRO A 197 52.22 6.39 -29.18
C PRO A 197 52.19 6.72 -30.68
N THR A 198 52.37 8.00 -31.00
CA THR A 198 52.52 8.45 -32.38
C THR A 198 53.73 7.74 -32.98
N THR A 199 53.48 6.98 -34.03
CA THR A 199 54.49 6.25 -34.79
C THR A 199 55.56 7.20 -35.30
N GLY A 200 56.80 7.03 -34.85
CA GLY A 200 57.92 7.81 -35.37
C GLY A 200 59.23 7.70 -34.58
N SER A 201 59.81 6.51 -34.46
CA SER A 201 61.25 6.39 -34.17
C SER A 201 61.82 5.10 -34.79
N PRO A 202 62.68 5.21 -35.83
CA PRO A 202 63.35 4.08 -36.46
C PRO A 202 64.50 3.51 -35.61
N LYS A 203 64.78 2.23 -35.87
CA LYS A 203 65.90 1.41 -35.41
C LYS A 203 67.25 2.15 -35.37
N GLY A 204 68.07 1.80 -34.39
CA GLY A 204 69.40 2.35 -34.17
C GLY A 204 70.51 1.88 -35.11
N GLN A 205 71.54 2.72 -35.22
CA GLN A 205 72.96 2.40 -35.34
C GLN A 205 73.81 3.66 -35.02
N PRO A 206 75.09 3.53 -34.60
CA PRO A 206 75.85 4.57 -33.90
C PRO A 206 76.82 5.34 -34.81
N THR A 207 77.25 6.56 -34.41
CA THR A 207 78.62 7.13 -34.63
C THR A 207 78.76 8.57 -34.09
N ASN A 208 79.75 8.74 -33.20
CA ASN A 208 80.69 9.84 -32.88
C ASN A 208 80.35 11.38 -32.95
N PRO A 209 81.15 12.24 -32.25
CA PRO A 209 80.70 13.49 -31.64
C PRO A 209 81.17 14.77 -32.34
N GLN A 210 80.39 15.87 -32.26
CA GLN A 210 80.90 17.25 -32.37
C GLN A 210 79.88 18.29 -31.83
N PRO A 211 80.30 19.45 -31.26
CA PRO A 211 79.41 20.41 -30.58
C PRO A 211 79.15 21.70 -31.42
N PRO A 212 78.56 22.78 -30.85
CA PRO A 212 77.20 23.34 -31.06
C PRO A 212 77.14 24.53 -32.06
N PRO A 213 75.94 25.11 -32.36
CA PRO A 213 75.62 26.42 -31.74
C PRO A 213 74.11 26.70 -31.46
N GLN A 214 73.87 27.87 -30.87
CA GLN A 214 72.68 28.40 -30.18
C GLN A 214 71.44 28.80 -31.03
N GLN A 215 70.26 28.65 -30.38
CA GLN A 215 69.04 29.52 -30.38
C GLN A 215 68.20 29.72 -31.68
N PRO A 216 66.95 30.23 -31.61
CA PRO A 216 65.87 30.06 -30.62
C PRO A 216 64.45 29.86 -31.27
N THR A 217 63.42 29.64 -30.42
CA THR A 217 61.96 29.86 -30.66
C THR A 217 61.17 28.97 -31.65
N ARG A 218 60.19 28.21 -31.12
CA ARG A 218 58.73 28.49 -31.26
C ARG A 218 57.88 27.40 -30.58
N PRO A 219 56.75 27.74 -29.93
CA PRO A 219 55.82 26.77 -29.38
C PRO A 219 54.92 26.25 -30.51
N ALA A 220 55.02 24.97 -30.84
CA ALA A 220 54.16 24.34 -31.83
C ALA A 220 53.04 23.55 -31.14
N SER A 221 51.86 24.19 -31.14
CA SER A 221 50.56 23.62 -31.46
C SER A 221 50.16 22.29 -30.80
N GLY A 222 49.17 22.38 -29.92
CA GLY A 222 48.40 21.24 -29.42
C GLY A 222 47.80 20.41 -30.55
N GLY A 223 48.45 19.30 -30.88
CA GLY A 223 47.87 18.22 -31.65
C GLY A 223 47.07 17.30 -30.73
N LYS A 224 45.75 17.19 -30.96
CA LYS A 224 44.92 16.20 -30.28
C LYS A 224 45.43 14.80 -30.62
N VAL A 225 45.99 14.11 -29.64
CA VAL A 225 46.39 12.71 -29.76
C VAL A 225 45.12 11.87 -29.97
N PRO A 226 45.03 11.00 -31.00
CA PRO A 226 43.85 10.17 -31.19
C PRO A 226 43.73 9.18 -30.02
N SER A 227 42.69 9.34 -29.21
CA SER A 227 42.40 8.46 -28.08
C SER A 227 41.85 7.12 -28.57
N GLY A 228 42.41 6.01 -28.09
CA GLY A 228 41.89 4.66 -28.33
C GLY A 228 40.83 4.23 -27.32
N ILE A 229 40.43 5.13 -26.41
CA ILE A 229 39.51 4.83 -25.30
C ILE A 229 38.08 4.92 -25.83
N LYS A 230 37.43 3.77 -25.98
CA LYS A 230 36.00 3.68 -26.27
C LYS A 230 35.24 3.82 -24.95
N THR A 231 34.60 4.97 -24.74
CA THR A 231 33.64 5.15 -23.64
C THR A 231 32.23 4.86 -24.16
N ASN A 232 31.38 4.27 -23.32
CA ASN A 232 29.98 4.00 -23.68
C ASN A 232 29.03 5.11 -23.18
N ILE A 233 29.60 6.18 -22.62
CA ILE A 233 28.89 7.36 -22.13
C ILE A 233 28.39 8.16 -23.34
N LYS A 234 27.08 8.09 -23.60
CA LYS A 234 26.44 9.01 -24.55
C LYS A 234 26.24 10.36 -23.87
N SER A 235 26.61 11.45 -24.53
CA SER A 235 26.26 12.79 -24.06
C SER A 235 24.74 12.87 -23.92
N ALA A 236 24.25 13.19 -22.72
CA ALA A 236 22.84 13.45 -22.52
C ALA A 236 22.46 14.66 -23.40
N GLY A 237 21.79 14.40 -24.53
CA GLY A 237 21.11 15.46 -25.27
C GLY A 237 20.17 16.14 -24.29
N SER A 238 20.29 17.48 -24.19
CA SER A 238 19.60 18.36 -23.23
C SER A 238 18.19 17.89 -22.86
N MET A 239 18.08 17.08 -21.82
CA MET A 239 16.82 16.83 -21.12
C MET A 239 16.87 17.73 -19.89
N HIS A 240 16.44 18.98 -20.08
CA HIS A 240 16.20 19.87 -18.97
C HIS A 240 14.96 19.37 -18.20
N PRO A 241 15.05 19.08 -16.89
CA PRO A 241 13.92 18.59 -16.10
C PRO A 241 12.87 19.67 -15.79
N TYR A 242 13.03 20.88 -16.33
CA TYR A 242 12.10 22.00 -16.20
C TYR A 242 12.04 22.80 -17.51
N ALA A 243 11.62 22.16 -18.60
CA ALA A 243 10.97 22.91 -19.67
C ALA A 243 9.50 23.08 -19.26
N ARG A 244 9.12 24.29 -18.84
CA ARG A 244 7.71 24.69 -18.76
C ARG A 244 7.18 24.96 -20.16
#